data_AF-A0A075UVP8-F1
#
_entry.id   AF-A0A075UVP8-F1
#
_cell.length_a   1.000
_cell.length_b   1.000
_cell.length_c   1.000
_cell.angle_alpha   90.00
_cell.angle_beta   90.00
_cell.angle_gamma   90.00
#
_symmetry.space_group_name_H-M   'P 1'
#
loop_
_entity.id
_entity.type
_entity.pdbx_description
1 polymer ?
#
loop_
_entity_poly.entity_id
_entity_poly.type
_entity_poly.pdbx_seq_one_letter_code
_entity_poly.pdbx_strand_id
1 'polypeptide(L)'
;MVLSATPPSRARLRLVSSEDARTTPRAGGRLDRYGELADRRLAAILAAEDVAEEHGLSAHARTTCYVHRCWVHQCISDPLHVLVVTGHRWCRRCDRTVDVEIDETFPGSVELSCDGCGVPPDTVANREVLFACRTSLVAMHGGEVSTLYVVPDD
;
A
#
# COMPACT_ATOMS: atom_id res chain seq x y z
N MET A 1 42.19 12.60 2.03
CA MET A 1 41.30 12.28 3.18
C MET A 1 39.92 12.03 2.61
N VAL A 2 39.50 10.76 2.54
CA VAL A 2 38.19 10.34 2.03
C VAL A 2 37.37 9.93 3.24
N LEU A 3 36.26 10.63 3.49
CA LEU A 3 35.31 10.29 4.54
C LEU A 3 34.54 9.04 4.10
N SER A 4 34.87 7.89 4.66
CA SER A 4 34.06 6.67 4.55
C SER A 4 32.74 6.89 5.29
N ALA A 5 31.67 7.14 4.56
CA ALA A 5 30.32 7.10 5.10
C ALA A 5 29.96 5.65 5.43
N THR A 6 29.75 5.37 6.71
CA THR A 6 29.20 4.11 7.20
C THR A 6 27.77 3.93 6.65
N PRO A 7 27.40 2.77 6.09
CA PRO A 7 26.02 2.54 5.67
C PRO A 7 25.10 2.44 6.91
N PRO A 8 23.84 2.92 6.85
CA PRO A 8 22.93 2.80 7.96
C PRO A 8 22.69 1.31 8.28
N SER A 9 22.83 0.99 9.57
CA SER A 9 22.64 -0.35 10.12
C SER A 9 21.26 -0.89 9.73
N ARG A 10 21.24 -2.05 9.08
CA ARG A 10 20.04 -2.88 8.90
C ARG A 10 19.35 -3.04 10.26
N ALA A 11 18.22 -2.37 10.43
CA ALA A 11 17.35 -2.52 11.59
C ALA A 11 17.00 -4.01 11.76
N ARG A 12 17.11 -4.50 12.99
CA ARG A 12 16.97 -5.92 13.32
C ARG A 12 15.50 -6.31 13.20
N LEU A 13 15.20 -7.10 12.18
CA LEU A 13 13.94 -7.83 12.05
C LEU A 13 13.64 -8.58 13.35
N ARG A 14 12.47 -8.33 13.97
CA ARG A 14 11.92 -9.27 14.94
C ARG A 14 10.99 -10.23 14.21
N LEU A 15 11.41 -11.49 14.13
CA LEU A 15 10.46 -12.59 13.97
C LEU A 15 9.67 -12.67 15.28
N VAL A 16 8.35 -12.46 15.22
CA VAL A 16 7.48 -12.77 16.36
C VAL A 16 7.41 -14.30 16.46
N SER A 17 7.96 -14.85 17.54
CA SER A 17 7.93 -16.30 17.80
C SER A 17 6.50 -16.77 18.06
N SER A 18 6.18 -18.01 17.70
CA SER A 18 4.84 -18.61 17.91
C SER A 18 4.42 -18.72 19.38
N GLU A 19 5.33 -18.48 20.34
CA GLU A 19 5.06 -18.38 21.77
C GLU A 19 4.62 -16.97 22.20
N ASP A 20 5.14 -15.91 21.57
CA ASP A 20 4.71 -14.53 21.82
C ASP A 20 3.26 -14.31 21.34
N ALA A 21 2.88 -14.96 20.25
CA ALA A 21 1.51 -14.96 19.71
C ALA A 21 0.47 -15.61 20.65
N ARG A 22 0.89 -16.42 21.64
CA ARG A 22 -0.02 -17.10 22.59
C ARG A 22 -0.28 -16.29 23.86
N THR A 23 0.56 -15.29 24.14
CA THR A 23 0.53 -14.53 25.41
C THR A 23 -0.09 -13.15 25.25
N THR A 24 -0.25 -12.66 24.01
CA THR A 24 -1.09 -11.49 23.73
C THR A 24 -2.54 -11.83 24.06
N PRO A 25 -3.27 -10.99 24.82
CA PRO A 25 -4.71 -11.15 24.96
C PRO A 25 -5.27 -11.22 23.55
N ARG A 26 -5.95 -12.31 23.21
CA ARG A 26 -6.80 -12.34 22.02
C ARG A 26 -7.68 -11.10 22.16
N ALA A 27 -7.49 -10.12 21.27
CA ALA A 27 -8.39 -8.99 21.14
C ALA A 27 -9.75 -9.53 20.67
N GLY A 28 -10.46 -10.18 21.58
CA GLY A 28 -11.84 -10.58 21.43
C GLY A 28 -12.64 -9.30 21.42
N GLY A 29 -13.12 -8.91 20.24
CA GLY A 29 -14.07 -7.81 20.13
C GLY A 29 -14.06 -7.03 18.82
N ARG A 30 -13.03 -7.13 17.96
CA ARG A 30 -13.23 -6.73 16.56
C ARG A 30 -13.99 -7.86 15.91
N LEU A 31 -15.30 -7.67 15.72
CA LEU A 31 -16.06 -8.39 14.70
C LEU A 31 -15.14 -8.51 13.47
N ASP A 32 -15.03 -9.71 12.90
CA ASP A 32 -14.25 -9.93 11.68
C ASP A 32 -14.82 -9.03 10.58
N ARG A 33 -14.27 -7.82 10.47
CA ARG A 33 -14.79 -6.69 9.68
C ARG A 33 -14.87 -7.03 8.19
N TYR A 34 -14.10 -8.05 7.80
CA TYR A 34 -13.92 -8.54 6.44
C TYR A 34 -14.33 -10.02 6.33
N GLY A 35 -15.04 -10.56 7.32
CA GLY A 35 -15.42 -11.97 7.38
C GLY A 35 -16.38 -12.39 6.27
N GLU A 36 -17.09 -11.43 5.68
CA GLU A 36 -17.96 -11.62 4.52
C GLU A 36 -17.23 -11.70 3.17
N LEU A 37 -15.95 -11.32 3.11
CA LEU A 37 -15.19 -11.36 1.86
C LEU A 37 -14.87 -12.81 1.45
N ALA A 38 -15.17 -13.14 0.21
CA ALA A 38 -14.85 -14.45 -0.38
C ALA A 38 -13.33 -14.63 -0.52
N ASP A 39 -12.62 -13.57 -0.90
CA ASP A 39 -11.15 -13.56 -0.93
C ASP A 39 -10.59 -13.46 0.49
N ARG A 40 -10.20 -14.60 1.04
CA ARG A 40 -9.65 -14.71 2.40
C ARG A 40 -8.28 -14.07 2.53
N ARG A 41 -7.52 -13.98 1.44
CA ARG A 41 -6.21 -13.32 1.46
C ARG A 41 -6.40 -11.81 1.58
N LEU A 42 -7.26 -11.25 0.74
CA LEU A 42 -7.62 -9.84 0.79
C LEU A 42 -8.15 -9.47 2.18
N ALA A 43 -9.06 -10.28 2.75
CA ALA A 43 -9.57 -10.08 4.10
C ALA A 43 -8.46 -10.04 5.16
N ALA A 44 -7.50 -10.98 5.09
CA ALA A 44 -6.38 -11.05 6.01
C ALA A 44 -5.45 -9.82 5.89
N ILE A 45 -5.16 -9.37 4.68
CA ILE A 45 -4.29 -8.20 4.45
C ILE A 45 -4.98 -6.91 4.86
N LEU A 46 -6.27 -6.74 4.55
CA LEU A 46 -7.08 -5.62 5.04
C LEU A 46 -7.02 -5.52 6.57
N ALA A 47 -7.21 -6.64 7.26
CA ALA A 47 -7.13 -6.68 8.73
C ALA A 47 -5.70 -6.37 9.24
N ALA A 48 -4.67 -6.90 8.58
CA ALA A 48 -3.28 -6.66 8.95
C ALA A 48 -2.88 -5.18 8.73
N GLU A 49 -3.30 -4.57 7.64
CA GLU A 49 -3.06 -3.14 7.37
C GLU A 49 -3.80 -2.23 8.34
N ASP A 50 -5.04 -2.55 8.71
CA ASP A 50 -5.77 -1.80 9.73
C ASP A 50 -4.99 -1.76 11.05
N VAL A 51 -4.36 -2.87 11.45
CA VAL A 51 -3.49 -2.92 12.64
C VAL A 51 -2.18 -2.16 12.37
N ALA A 52 -1.57 -2.33 11.20
CA ALA A 52 -0.31 -1.65 10.87
C ALA A 52 -0.47 -0.11 10.84
N GLU A 53 -1.61 0.41 10.42
CA GLU A 53 -1.91 1.86 10.47
C GLU A 53 -1.98 2.40 11.90
N GLU A 54 -2.55 1.63 12.82
CA GLU A 54 -2.53 1.97 14.26
C GLU A 54 -1.09 2.07 14.80
N HIS A 55 -0.13 1.47 14.10
CA HIS A 55 1.30 1.48 14.40
C HIS A 55 2.13 2.36 13.44
N GLY A 56 1.50 3.22 12.62
CA GLY A 56 2.22 4.23 11.82
C GLY A 56 2.43 3.88 10.35
N LEU A 57 1.82 2.81 9.83
CA LEU A 57 1.71 2.65 8.37
C LEU A 57 0.97 3.85 7.77
N SER A 58 1.54 4.46 6.74
CA SER A 58 0.86 5.52 5.99
C SER A 58 -0.32 4.96 5.22
N ALA A 59 -1.46 5.66 5.26
CA ALA A 59 -2.64 5.30 4.45
C ALA A 59 -2.33 5.26 2.94
N HIS A 60 -1.35 6.04 2.46
CA HIS A 60 -0.90 6.00 1.06
C HIS A 60 0.01 4.83 0.73
N ALA A 61 0.52 4.11 1.73
CA ALA A 61 1.36 2.93 1.56
C ALA A 61 0.58 1.62 1.61
N ARG A 62 -0.73 1.66 1.90
CA ARG A 62 -1.59 0.47 1.83
C ARG A 62 -1.61 -0.12 0.42
N THR A 63 -1.65 -1.44 0.36
CA THR A 63 -1.91 -2.20 -0.87
C THR A 63 -3.38 -2.57 -1.02
N THR A 64 -4.19 -2.43 0.03
CA THR A 64 -5.64 -2.63 -0.03
C THR A 64 -6.41 -1.34 0.31
N CYS A 65 -7.63 -1.24 -0.18
CA CYS A 65 -8.52 -0.13 0.13
C CYS A 65 -9.57 -0.58 1.15
N TYR A 66 -9.52 -0.06 2.38
CA TYR A 66 -10.52 -0.40 3.40
C TYR A 66 -11.93 0.12 3.09
N VAL A 67 -12.05 1.15 2.24
CA VAL A 67 -13.33 1.76 1.83
C VAL A 67 -14.04 0.84 0.84
N HIS A 68 -13.36 0.46 -0.25
CA HIS A 68 -13.91 -0.40 -1.30
C HIS A 68 -13.76 -1.90 -1.00
N ARG A 69 -12.98 -2.27 0.01
CA ARG A 69 -12.68 -3.64 0.43
C ARG A 69 -12.13 -4.48 -0.73
N CYS A 70 -11.17 -3.91 -1.45
CA CYS A 70 -10.49 -4.53 -2.59
C CYS A 70 -9.00 -4.19 -2.60
N TRP A 71 -8.25 -4.75 -3.55
CA TRP A 71 -6.87 -4.34 -3.77
C TRP A 71 -6.82 -2.92 -4.32
N VAL A 72 -5.89 -2.07 -3.87
CA VAL A 72 -5.90 -0.64 -4.24
C VAL A 72 -5.80 -0.43 -5.75
N HIS A 73 -5.06 -1.28 -6.48
CA HIS A 73 -4.97 -1.20 -7.94
C HIS A 73 -6.33 -1.38 -8.64
N GLN A 74 -7.30 -2.05 -8.00
CA GLN A 74 -8.63 -2.30 -8.57
C GLN A 74 -9.58 -1.10 -8.42
N CYS A 75 -9.29 -0.18 -7.49
CA CYS A 75 -10.15 0.98 -7.25
C CYS A 75 -9.43 2.33 -7.38
N ILE A 76 -8.12 2.37 -7.60
CA ILE A 76 -7.32 3.60 -7.60
C ILE A 76 -7.82 4.66 -8.59
N SER A 77 -8.45 4.23 -9.70
CA SER A 77 -9.03 5.13 -10.70
C SER A 77 -10.30 5.84 -10.23
N ASP A 78 -10.96 5.35 -9.18
CA ASP A 78 -12.16 5.98 -8.59
C ASP A 78 -11.85 7.41 -8.08
N PRO A 79 -12.76 8.38 -8.29
CA PRO A 79 -12.58 9.76 -7.83
C PRO A 79 -12.31 9.92 -6.33
N LEU A 80 -12.74 8.98 -5.49
CA LEU A 80 -12.46 8.99 -4.05
C LEU A 80 -10.96 8.90 -3.73
N HIS A 81 -10.15 8.41 -4.66
CA HIS A 81 -8.69 8.35 -4.52
C HIS A 81 -7.97 9.58 -5.09
N VAL A 82 -8.69 10.64 -5.46
CA VAL A 82 -8.05 11.91 -5.86
C VAL A 82 -7.93 12.82 -4.65
N LEU A 83 -6.70 13.17 -4.27
CA LEU A 83 -6.43 14.12 -3.19
C LEU A 83 -5.65 15.32 -3.74
N VAL A 84 -6.41 16.31 -4.21
CA VAL A 84 -5.87 17.52 -4.86
C VAL A 84 -4.85 18.24 -3.98
N VAL A 85 -5.13 18.32 -2.66
CA VAL A 85 -4.28 19.02 -1.69
C VAL A 85 -2.88 18.40 -1.58
N THR A 86 -2.80 17.06 -1.48
CA THR A 86 -1.50 16.36 -1.37
C THR A 86 -0.86 16.13 -2.73
N GLY A 87 -1.66 16.17 -3.80
CA GLY A 87 -1.23 15.91 -5.17
C GLY A 87 -1.37 14.44 -5.58
N HIS A 88 -2.03 13.62 -4.77
CA HIS A 88 -2.26 12.20 -5.07
C HIS A 88 -3.25 12.08 -6.23
N ARG A 89 -2.80 11.47 -7.33
CA ARG A 89 -3.52 11.44 -8.62
C ARG A 89 -3.88 12.82 -9.17
N TRP A 90 -3.04 13.83 -8.92
CA TRP A 90 -3.27 15.19 -9.42
C TRP A 90 -2.09 15.72 -10.23
N CYS A 91 -2.37 16.29 -11.40
CA CYS A 91 -1.41 17.01 -12.21
C CYS A 91 -1.48 18.49 -11.86
N ARG A 92 -0.53 18.99 -11.04
CA ARG A 92 -0.46 20.42 -10.66
C ARG A 92 -0.22 21.37 -11.84
N ARG A 93 0.35 20.88 -12.95
CA ARG A 93 0.60 21.70 -14.14
C ARG A 93 -0.68 21.98 -14.92
N CYS A 94 -1.55 20.98 -15.02
CA CYS A 94 -2.79 21.07 -15.80
C CYS A 94 -4.02 21.33 -14.94
N ASP A 95 -3.87 21.23 -13.62
CA ASP A 95 -4.96 21.33 -12.64
C ASP A 95 -6.06 20.30 -12.90
N ARG A 96 -5.65 19.04 -13.09
CA ARG A 96 -6.53 17.93 -13.49
C ARG A 96 -6.15 16.61 -12.83
N THR A 97 -7.11 15.71 -12.77
CA THR A 97 -6.94 14.33 -12.35
C THR A 97 -5.95 13.61 -13.28
N VAL A 98 -5.16 12.72 -12.70
CA VAL A 98 -4.23 11.84 -13.40
C VAL A 98 -4.92 10.51 -13.63
N ASP A 99 -4.86 10.05 -14.87
CA ASP A 99 -5.36 8.73 -15.25
C ASP A 99 -4.37 7.65 -14.83
N VAL A 100 -4.93 6.50 -14.44
CA VAL A 100 -4.17 5.34 -13.98
C VAL A 100 -4.55 4.17 -14.87
N GLU A 101 -3.55 3.61 -15.54
CA GLU A 101 -3.70 2.40 -16.34
C GLU A 101 -3.10 1.22 -15.57
N ILE A 102 -3.85 0.12 -15.52
CA ILE A 102 -3.52 -1.10 -14.78
C ILE A 102 -3.57 -2.28 -15.73
N ASP A 103 -2.45 -3.00 -15.84
CA ASP A 103 -2.42 -4.36 -16.39
C ASP A 103 -2.27 -5.35 -15.23
N GLU A 104 -3.27 -6.20 -15.04
CA GLU A 104 -3.22 -7.24 -14.00
C GLU A 104 -2.51 -8.52 -14.47
N THR A 105 -2.12 -8.62 -15.74
CA THR A 105 -1.44 -9.79 -16.32
C THR A 105 -0.04 -9.92 -15.75
N PHE A 106 0.22 -10.97 -14.96
CA PHE A 106 1.51 -11.17 -14.31
C PHE A 106 2.70 -11.03 -15.30
N PRO A 107 3.68 -10.15 -15.02
CA PRO A 107 4.01 -9.53 -13.72
C PRO A 107 3.15 -8.32 -13.29
N GLY A 108 2.28 -7.82 -14.16
CA GLY A 108 1.42 -6.66 -13.96
C GLY A 108 2.16 -5.34 -14.17
N SER A 109 1.44 -4.31 -14.58
CA SER A 109 2.00 -2.97 -14.78
C SER A 109 1.04 -1.88 -14.29
N VAL A 110 1.62 -0.73 -13.94
CA VAL A 110 0.89 0.46 -13.48
C VAL A 110 1.57 1.67 -14.09
N GLU A 111 0.79 2.46 -14.82
CA GLU A 111 1.21 3.68 -15.47
C GLU A 111 0.29 4.85 -15.10
N LEU A 112 0.88 6.05 -15.05
CA LEU A 112 0.17 7.30 -14.79
C LEU A 112 0.31 8.22 -15.99
N SER A 113 -0.79 8.80 -16.43
CA SER A 113 -0.81 9.73 -17.56
C SER A 113 -1.67 10.95 -17.23
N CYS A 114 -1.32 12.09 -17.84
CA CYS A 114 -2.15 13.30 -17.77
C CYS A 114 -2.61 13.63 -19.18
N ASP A 115 -3.93 13.62 -19.40
CA ASP A 115 -4.60 13.92 -20.66
C ASP A 115 -4.31 15.34 -21.20
N GLY A 116 -3.94 16.27 -20.31
CA GLY A 116 -3.68 17.67 -20.66
C GLY A 116 -2.27 17.93 -21.20
N CYS A 117 -1.23 17.48 -20.51
CA CYS A 117 0.16 17.74 -20.91
C CYS A 117 0.84 16.56 -21.60
N GLY A 118 0.27 15.35 -21.51
CA GLY A 118 0.89 14.12 -22.02
C GLY A 118 2.16 13.70 -21.28
N VAL A 119 2.54 14.40 -20.21
CA VAL A 119 3.73 14.09 -19.40
C VAL A 119 3.30 13.34 -18.14
N PRO A 120 3.83 12.13 -17.89
CA PRO A 120 3.58 11.40 -16.64
C PRO A 120 3.93 12.27 -15.43
N PRO A 121 2.98 12.58 -14.54
CA PRO A 121 3.23 13.52 -13.45
C PRO A 121 4.05 12.85 -12.34
N ASP A 122 5.35 13.16 -12.33
CA ASP A 122 6.36 12.55 -11.46
C ASP A 122 6.56 13.31 -10.13
N THR A 123 5.51 13.37 -9.31
CA THR A 123 5.56 13.95 -7.96
C THR A 123 5.72 12.85 -6.90
N VAL A 124 6.11 13.21 -5.66
CA VAL A 124 6.18 12.26 -4.54
C VAL A 124 4.85 11.52 -4.35
N ALA A 125 3.73 12.26 -4.30
CA ALA A 125 2.40 11.67 -4.12
C ALA A 125 2.01 10.70 -5.25
N ASN A 126 2.38 10.99 -6.51
CA ASN A 126 2.11 10.09 -7.64
C ASN A 126 3.06 8.89 -7.68
N ARG A 127 4.30 9.04 -7.20
CA ARG A 127 5.19 7.88 -6.99
C ARG A 127 4.65 6.95 -5.92
N GLU A 128 4.01 7.48 -4.87
CA GLU A 128 3.32 6.68 -3.86
C GLU A 128 2.14 5.90 -4.47
N VAL A 129 1.33 6.52 -5.35
CA VAL A 129 0.29 5.80 -6.13
C VAL A 129 0.89 4.61 -6.87
N LEU A 130 1.94 4.86 -7.67
CA LEU A 130 2.61 3.82 -8.44
C LEU A 130 3.14 2.70 -7.54
N PHE A 131 3.77 3.07 -6.43
CA PHE A 131 4.33 2.12 -5.47
C PHE A 131 3.24 1.27 -4.80
N ALA A 132 2.16 1.89 -4.32
CA ALA A 132 1.04 1.21 -3.70
C ALA A 132 0.37 0.23 -4.66
N CYS A 133 0.06 0.68 -5.89
CA CYS A 133 -0.58 -0.18 -6.89
C CYS A 133 0.32 -1.34 -7.35
N ARG A 134 1.62 -1.10 -7.56
CA ARG A 134 2.56 -2.17 -7.92
C ARG A 134 2.72 -3.18 -6.78
N THR A 135 2.88 -2.70 -5.55
CA THR A 135 2.93 -3.59 -4.38
C THR A 135 1.64 -4.37 -4.21
N SER A 136 0.50 -3.76 -4.54
CA SER A 136 -0.81 -4.40 -4.55
C SER A 136 -0.96 -5.50 -5.59
N LEU A 137 -0.48 -5.29 -6.82
CA LEU A 137 -0.43 -6.35 -7.84
C LEU A 137 0.44 -7.53 -7.38
N VAL A 138 1.63 -7.24 -6.83
CA VAL A 138 2.51 -8.29 -6.29
C VAL A 138 1.87 -9.00 -5.10
N ALA A 139 1.21 -8.27 -4.21
CA ALA A 139 0.52 -8.84 -3.05
C ALA A 139 -0.68 -9.69 -3.45
N MET A 140 -1.40 -9.32 -4.51
CA MET A 140 -2.48 -10.13 -5.07
C MET A 140 -1.95 -11.45 -5.66
N HIS A 141 -0.84 -11.39 -6.41
CA HIS A 141 -0.28 -12.53 -7.14
C HIS A 141 0.74 -13.38 -6.36
N GLY A 142 1.32 -12.88 -5.27
CA GLY A 142 2.40 -13.56 -4.55
C GLY A 142 1.94 -14.91 -3.99
N GLY A 143 2.80 -15.92 -3.93
CA GLY A 143 2.50 -17.14 -3.15
C GLY A 143 2.47 -16.86 -1.64
N GLU A 144 2.71 -17.89 -0.81
CA GLU A 144 2.76 -17.83 0.68
C GLU A 144 3.75 -16.81 1.29
N VAL A 145 4.49 -16.05 0.48
CA VAL A 145 5.38 -14.98 0.94
C VAL A 145 4.51 -13.84 1.47
N SER A 146 4.37 -13.80 2.79
CA SER A 146 3.64 -12.75 3.49
C SER A 146 4.23 -11.38 3.13
N THR A 147 3.43 -10.55 2.50
CA THR A 147 3.71 -9.13 2.29
C THR A 147 3.58 -8.44 3.64
N LEU A 148 4.59 -8.62 4.50
CA LEU A 148 4.59 -8.01 5.83
C LEU A 148 5.00 -6.56 5.69
N TYR A 149 4.10 -5.65 6.10
CA TYR A 149 4.42 -4.24 6.26
C TYR A 149 5.52 -4.09 7.30
N VAL A 150 6.57 -3.35 6.94
CA VAL A 150 7.65 -2.98 7.86
C VAL A 150 7.24 -1.70 8.56
N VAL A 151 6.97 -1.77 9.86
CA VAL A 151 6.77 -0.60 10.71
C VAL A 151 8.14 -0.11 11.18
N PRO A 152 8.53 1.17 10.97
CA PRO A 152 9.74 1.73 11.54
C PRO A 152 9.63 1.83 13.08
N ASP A 153 10.71 1.49 13.80
CA ASP A 153 10.81 1.83 15.24
C ASP A 153 11.05 3.34 15.40
N ASP A 154 10.38 3.96 16.38
CA ASP A 154 10.45 5.39 16.73
C ASP A 154 11.87 5.97 16.86
#